data_AF-A0A2U3KNV3-F1
#
_entry.id   AF-A0A2U3KNV3-F1
#
_cell.length_a   1.000
_cell.length_b   1.000
_cell.length_c   1.000
_cell.angle_alpha   90.00
_cell.angle_beta   90.00
_cell.angle_gamma   90.00
#
_symmetry.space_group_name_H-M   'P 1'
#
loop_
_entity.id
_entity.type
_entity.pdbx_description
1 polymer ?
#
loop_
_entity_poly.entity_id
_entity_poly.type
_entity_poly.pdbx_seq_one_letter_code
_entity_poly.pdbx_strand_id
1 'polypeptide(L)'
;MMDRFPIVVLAAALLAATACHRTDKAEQLAALDSAYQSGLLTKDEYDAKRLALGAAAPAPAATQAPDAAPVPSPSPSAAPPEAIQPPAQPLPAVPPSSAAPPGVPPPSPPSARASGADTREPEPAPLAGCEDAEYKSGGQKGAVERFFAAPPEVVRRAAVTALGSLDFYIHKASSNEIEASKKRHAGAIVGAGGERVILTFQKTERGGQRGTRVIGQTKKSFVGHLAQKTWTDAVLAQMACKLRESGR
;
A
#
# COMPACT_ATOMS: atom_id res chain seq x y z
N MET A 1 -7.40 55.30 -13.66
CA MET A 1 -8.87 55.09 -13.57
C MET A 1 -9.12 53.64 -13.92
N MET A 2 -9.59 52.84 -12.95
CA MET A 2 -10.07 51.44 -13.02
C MET A 2 -9.10 50.40 -13.64
N ASP A 3 -8.92 49.17 -13.13
CA ASP A 3 -9.94 48.20 -12.72
C ASP A 3 -9.46 47.28 -11.58
N ARG A 4 -10.32 47.17 -10.56
CA ARG A 4 -10.19 46.31 -9.37
C ARG A 4 -11.08 45.07 -9.49
N PHE A 5 -10.85 44.21 -10.49
CA PHE A 5 -11.71 43.04 -10.76
C PHE A 5 -10.97 41.69 -10.92
N PRO A 6 -10.17 41.22 -9.95
CA PRO A 6 -9.88 39.78 -9.89
C PRO A 6 -10.08 39.13 -8.51
N ILE A 7 -10.80 39.75 -7.57
CA ILE A 7 -10.96 39.19 -6.21
C ILE A 7 -12.33 38.55 -5.99
N VAL A 8 -13.37 38.93 -6.73
CA VAL A 8 -14.73 38.41 -6.49
C VAL A 8 -14.96 37.00 -7.08
N VAL A 9 -14.25 36.61 -8.14
CA VAL A 9 -14.43 35.29 -8.78
C VAL A 9 -13.79 34.15 -7.96
N LEU A 10 -12.75 34.44 -7.18
CA LEU A 10 -12.09 33.43 -6.33
C LEU A 10 -12.96 33.00 -5.14
N ALA A 11 -13.84 33.89 -4.65
CA ALA A 11 -14.73 33.59 -3.52
C ALA A 11 -15.91 32.68 -3.90
N ALA A 12 -16.39 32.74 -5.14
CA ALA A 12 -17.49 31.88 -5.60
C ALA A 12 -17.04 30.43 -5.88
N ALA A 13 -15.80 30.22 -6.33
CA ALA A 13 -15.26 28.88 -6.57
C ALA A 13 -14.94 28.10 -5.28
N LEU A 14 -14.62 28.81 -4.19
CA LEU A 14 -14.33 28.20 -2.88
C LEU A 14 -15.60 27.76 -2.11
N LEU A 15 -16.79 28.19 -2.53
CA LEU A 15 -18.07 27.77 -1.93
C LEU A 15 -18.68 26.51 -2.57
N ALA A 16 -18.15 26.03 -3.71
CA ALA A 16 -18.66 24.84 -4.39
C ALA A 16 -18.00 23.51 -3.94
N ALA A 17 -16.87 23.56 -3.22
CA ALA A 17 -16.13 22.36 -2.83
C ALA A 17 -16.65 21.68 -1.54
N THR A 18 -17.56 22.30 -0.80
CA THR A 18 -18.13 21.71 0.44
C THR A 18 -19.51 21.10 0.26
N ALA A 19 -20.10 21.14 -0.94
CA ALA A 19 -21.45 20.63 -1.23
C ALA A 19 -21.49 19.25 -1.91
N CYS A 20 -20.35 18.70 -2.36
CA CYS A 20 -20.33 17.44 -3.13
C CYS A 20 -20.30 16.13 -2.29
N HIS A 21 -20.46 16.17 -0.96
CA HIS A 21 -20.47 14.95 -0.14
C HIS A 21 -21.86 14.52 0.39
N ARG A 22 -22.92 15.31 0.14
CA ARG A 22 -24.27 14.96 0.65
C ARG A 22 -24.98 13.87 -0.15
N THR A 23 -24.64 13.72 -1.44
CA THR A 23 -25.34 12.78 -2.33
C THR A 23 -24.97 11.31 -2.06
N ASP A 24 -23.80 11.05 -1.46
CA ASP A 24 -23.31 9.71 -1.18
C ASP A 24 -24.09 9.01 -0.06
N LYS A 25 -24.52 9.76 0.96
CA LYS A 25 -25.16 9.18 2.17
C LYS A 25 -26.52 8.54 1.87
N ALA A 26 -27.30 9.13 0.96
CA ALA A 26 -28.59 8.57 0.56
C ALA A 26 -28.41 7.26 -0.24
N GLU A 27 -27.43 7.22 -1.14
CA GLU A 27 -27.09 6.04 -1.92
C GLU A 27 -26.50 4.93 -1.05
N GLN A 28 -25.61 5.29 -0.10
CA GLN A 28 -25.06 4.36 0.88
C GLN A 28 -26.13 3.75 1.79
N LEU A 29 -27.15 4.52 2.20
CA LEU A 29 -28.29 3.99 2.96
C LEU A 29 -29.15 3.05 2.12
N ALA A 30 -29.40 3.39 0.84
CA ALA A 30 -30.15 2.52 -0.07
C ALA A 30 -29.42 1.20 -0.35
N ALA A 31 -28.11 1.24 -0.55
CA ALA A 31 -27.29 0.05 -0.72
C ALA A 31 -27.24 -0.81 0.55
N LEU A 32 -27.18 -0.18 1.73
CA LEU A 32 -27.22 -0.88 3.02
C LEU A 32 -28.55 -1.62 3.22
N ASP A 33 -29.68 -0.99 2.85
CA ASP A 33 -31.02 -1.58 2.98
C ASP A 33 -31.23 -2.75 2.01
N SER A 34 -30.76 -2.61 0.77
CA SER A 34 -30.78 -3.71 -0.20
C SER A 34 -29.97 -4.93 0.29
N ALA A 35 -28.79 -4.70 0.88
CA ALA A 35 -27.97 -5.76 1.44
C ALA A 35 -28.66 -6.47 2.62
N TYR A 36 -29.36 -5.74 3.49
CA TYR A 36 -30.15 -6.33 4.59
C TYR A 36 -31.34 -7.15 4.05
N GLN A 37 -32.09 -6.62 3.09
CA GLN A 37 -33.23 -7.34 2.48
C GLN A 37 -32.80 -8.61 1.73
N SER A 38 -31.59 -8.61 1.15
CA SER A 38 -31.02 -9.80 0.50
C SER A 38 -30.48 -10.86 1.46
N GLY A 39 -30.47 -10.59 2.77
CA GLY A 39 -29.93 -11.49 3.80
C GLY A 39 -28.40 -11.54 3.85
N LEU A 40 -27.70 -10.62 3.17
CA LEU A 40 -26.23 -10.51 3.18
C LEU A 40 -25.68 -9.90 4.47
N LEU A 41 -26.51 -9.17 5.22
CA LEU A 41 -26.17 -8.56 6.51
C LEU A 41 -27.15 -9.04 7.58
N THR A 42 -26.60 -9.31 8.76
CA THR A 42 -27.42 -9.54 9.96
C THR A 42 -27.99 -8.21 10.47
N LYS A 43 -29.06 -8.27 11.27
CA LYS A 43 -29.72 -7.07 11.80
C LYS A 43 -28.77 -6.19 12.61
N ASP A 44 -27.90 -6.80 13.43
CA ASP A 44 -26.93 -6.07 14.24
C ASP A 44 -25.90 -5.30 13.38
N GLU A 45 -25.47 -5.89 12.26
CA GLU A 45 -24.53 -5.24 11.33
C GLU A 45 -25.17 -4.08 10.55
N TYR A 46 -26.45 -4.24 10.18
CA TYR A 46 -27.24 -3.17 9.57
C TYR A 46 -27.38 -1.98 10.52
N ASP A 47 -27.78 -2.22 11.77
CA ASP A 47 -28.01 -1.15 12.75
C ASP A 47 -26.69 -0.41 13.09
N ALA A 48 -25.58 -1.14 13.25
CA ALA A 48 -24.25 -0.56 13.49
C ALA A 48 -23.80 0.35 12.32
N LYS A 49 -23.96 -0.10 11.08
CA LYS A 49 -23.62 0.69 9.89
C LYS A 49 -24.54 1.89 9.71
N ARG A 50 -25.84 1.73 9.99
CA ARG A 50 -26.81 2.83 9.92
C ARG A 50 -26.50 3.94 10.94
N LEU A 51 -26.07 3.57 12.15
CA LEU A 51 -25.62 4.52 13.18
C LEU A 51 -24.31 5.23 12.78
N ALA A 52 -23.33 4.51 12.23
CA ALA A 52 -22.07 5.10 11.76
C ALA A 52 -22.30 6.10 10.60
N LEU A 53 -23.20 5.76 9.67
CA LEU A 53 -23.64 6.65 8.60
C LEU A 53 -24.43 7.84 9.14
N GLY A 54 -25.25 7.63 10.19
CA GLY A 54 -26.03 8.67 10.88
C GLY A 54 -25.19 9.69 11.62
N ALA A 55 -24.13 9.26 12.31
CA ALA A 55 -23.29 10.05 13.21
C ALA A 55 -22.23 10.93 12.52
N ALA A 56 -22.07 10.83 11.19
CA ALA A 56 -21.16 11.69 10.44
C ALA A 56 -21.72 13.14 10.26
N ALA A 57 -21.74 13.90 11.36
CA ALA A 57 -21.67 15.36 11.47
C ALA A 57 -21.42 15.70 12.97
N PRO A 58 -20.36 16.46 13.37
CA PRO A 58 -19.84 17.66 12.70
C PRO A 58 -18.30 17.67 12.44
N ALA A 59 -17.87 18.70 11.70
CA ALA A 59 -16.49 19.04 11.34
C ALA A 59 -15.58 19.36 12.55
N PRO A 60 -14.24 19.31 12.41
CA PRO A 60 -13.32 19.77 13.46
C PRO A 60 -13.20 21.30 13.39
N ALA A 61 -13.59 21.98 14.46
CA ALA A 61 -13.22 23.37 14.69
C ALA A 61 -12.62 23.50 16.09
N ALA A 62 -11.48 24.18 16.15
CA ALA A 62 -10.65 24.36 17.32
C ALA A 62 -11.31 25.22 18.42
N THR A 63 -10.86 24.96 19.66
CA THR A 63 -10.68 25.86 20.81
C THR A 63 -11.86 26.75 21.25
N GLN A 64 -12.39 26.46 22.43
CA GLN A 64 -12.60 27.45 23.51
C GLN A 64 -12.86 26.77 24.87
N ALA A 65 -12.05 27.13 25.86
CA ALA A 65 -12.39 27.21 27.29
C ALA A 65 -12.95 28.64 27.55
N PRO A 66 -13.69 29.00 28.64
CA PRO A 66 -13.48 28.57 30.04
C PRO A 66 -14.73 28.42 30.96
N ASP A 67 -14.46 27.98 32.20
CA ASP A 67 -15.09 28.29 33.51
C ASP A 67 -16.61 28.09 33.80
N ALA A 68 -16.91 27.18 34.75
CA ALA A 68 -17.64 27.43 36.03
C ALA A 68 -18.33 26.15 36.57
N ALA A 69 -18.01 25.78 37.82
CA ALA A 69 -18.58 24.70 38.66
C ALA A 69 -20.00 25.09 39.22
N PRO A 70 -20.77 24.28 40.01
CA PRO A 70 -20.42 23.05 40.78
C PRO A 70 -21.47 21.88 40.84
N VAL A 71 -20.98 20.68 41.29
CA VAL A 71 -21.55 19.45 41.96
C VAL A 71 -23.08 19.21 42.15
N PRO A 72 -23.60 17.95 42.40
CA PRO A 72 -22.95 16.77 43.00
C PRO A 72 -23.22 15.36 42.40
N SER A 73 -22.38 14.42 42.83
CA SER A 73 -22.45 12.95 42.70
C SER A 73 -23.71 12.31 43.32
N PRO A 74 -24.03 11.04 42.96
CA PRO A 74 -23.53 9.94 43.80
C PRO A 74 -23.02 8.71 43.04
N SER A 75 -21.93 8.13 43.55
CA SER A 75 -21.52 6.72 43.35
C SER A 75 -22.46 5.78 44.13
N PRO A 76 -22.61 4.50 43.73
CA PRO A 76 -21.74 3.50 44.34
C PRO A 76 -21.30 2.33 43.43
N SER A 77 -20.06 1.90 43.65
CA SER A 77 -19.64 0.51 43.87
C SER A 77 -19.96 -0.58 42.84
N ALA A 78 -18.93 -1.04 42.13
CA ALA A 78 -18.44 -2.42 42.23
C ALA A 78 -17.13 -2.60 41.42
N ALA A 79 -16.05 -2.94 42.12
CA ALA A 79 -14.85 -3.58 41.56
C ALA A 79 -14.95 -5.10 41.82
N PRO A 80 -13.89 -5.90 41.57
CA PRO A 80 -13.43 -6.52 40.33
C PRO A 80 -13.61 -8.06 40.35
N PRO A 81 -13.24 -8.77 39.26
CA PRO A 81 -12.17 -9.78 39.39
C PRO A 81 -11.20 -9.67 38.19
N GLU A 82 -9.89 -9.52 38.34
CA GLU A 82 -8.86 -10.45 38.82
C GLU A 82 -8.92 -11.87 38.23
N ALA A 83 -7.76 -12.34 37.75
CA ALA A 83 -7.43 -13.63 37.13
C ALA A 83 -7.69 -13.68 35.60
N ILE A 84 -6.79 -14.12 34.70
CA ILE A 84 -5.71 -15.10 34.82
C ILE A 84 -4.61 -14.71 33.81
N GLN A 85 -3.38 -14.52 34.29
CA GLN A 85 -2.19 -14.53 33.41
C GLN A 85 -1.84 -16.00 33.09
N PRO A 86 -1.69 -16.38 31.81
CA PRO A 86 -1.15 -17.70 31.48
C PRO A 86 0.35 -17.79 31.81
N PRO A 87 0.83 -18.97 32.23
CA PRO A 87 2.16 -19.16 32.77
C PRO A 87 3.26 -18.96 31.71
N ALA A 88 4.38 -18.40 32.17
CA ALA A 88 5.65 -18.35 31.47
C ALA A 88 6.04 -19.76 30.99
N GLN A 89 6.20 -19.93 29.68
CA GLN A 89 6.83 -21.14 29.14
C GLN A 89 8.34 -21.09 29.39
N PRO A 90 8.94 -22.17 29.90
CA PRO A 90 10.38 -22.28 30.03
C PRO A 90 11.05 -22.37 28.66
N LEU A 91 12.11 -21.56 28.48
CA LEU A 91 13.05 -21.64 27.37
C LEU A 91 13.67 -23.05 27.30
N PRO A 92 13.68 -23.73 26.14
CA PRO A 92 14.52 -24.90 25.96
C PRO A 92 15.99 -24.48 25.94
N ALA A 93 16.76 -25.12 26.81
CA ALA A 93 18.21 -25.00 26.89
C ALA A 93 18.86 -25.39 25.55
N VAL A 94 19.72 -24.50 25.05
CA VAL A 94 20.61 -24.76 23.93
C VAL A 94 21.69 -25.76 24.40
N PRO A 95 21.88 -26.92 23.75
CA PRO A 95 23.02 -27.77 24.05
C PRO A 95 24.33 -27.12 23.53
N PRO A 96 25.45 -27.20 24.28
CA PRO A 96 26.75 -26.85 23.74
C PRO A 96 27.16 -27.92 22.72
N SER A 97 27.06 -27.61 21.42
CA SER A 97 27.60 -28.48 20.39
C SER A 97 29.10 -28.24 20.26
N SER A 98 29.82 -29.29 20.63
CA SER A 98 31.26 -29.45 20.67
C SER A 98 32.00 -28.89 19.46
N ALA A 99 33.16 -28.32 19.78
CA ALA A 99 34.28 -28.15 18.89
C ALA A 99 34.56 -29.45 18.09
N ALA A 100 34.70 -29.30 16.78
CA ALA A 100 35.27 -30.30 15.89
C ALA A 100 36.65 -29.81 15.39
N PRO A 101 37.61 -30.73 15.16
CA PRO A 101 39.03 -30.45 14.93
C PRO A 101 39.35 -29.83 13.56
N PRO A 102 40.55 -29.24 13.37
CA PRO A 102 41.03 -28.81 12.08
C PRO A 102 41.49 -30.03 11.27
N GLY A 103 40.89 -30.28 10.10
CA GLY A 103 41.32 -31.40 9.27
C GLY A 103 40.64 -31.53 7.92
N VAL A 104 41.38 -31.06 6.90
CA VAL A 104 41.37 -31.47 5.48
C VAL A 104 40.21 -30.99 4.58
N PRO A 105 40.49 -30.23 3.50
CA PRO A 105 39.49 -29.87 2.49
C PRO A 105 39.19 -31.04 1.53
N PRO A 106 37.92 -31.44 1.34
CA PRO A 106 37.53 -32.33 0.26
C PRO A 106 37.33 -31.57 -1.08
N PRO A 107 37.57 -32.22 -2.23
CA PRO A 107 37.41 -31.62 -3.55
C PRO A 107 35.93 -31.34 -3.88
N SER A 108 35.71 -30.18 -4.50
CA SER A 108 34.42 -29.62 -4.88
C SER A 108 33.57 -30.57 -5.76
N PRO A 109 32.34 -30.92 -5.35
CA PRO A 109 31.36 -31.52 -6.27
C PRO A 109 30.70 -30.44 -7.16
N PRO A 110 30.32 -30.79 -8.41
CA PRO A 110 29.65 -29.86 -9.31
C PRO A 110 28.28 -29.45 -8.76
N SER A 111 28.02 -28.14 -8.78
CA SER A 111 26.75 -27.52 -8.36
C SER A 111 25.57 -28.05 -9.17
N ALA A 112 24.88 -29.06 -8.64
CA ALA A 112 23.53 -29.40 -9.04
C ALA A 112 22.56 -28.46 -8.32
N ARG A 113 21.94 -27.56 -9.09
CA ARG A 113 20.84 -26.69 -8.68
C ARG A 113 19.67 -27.55 -8.19
N ALA A 114 19.48 -27.64 -6.88
CA ALA A 114 18.26 -28.18 -6.30
C ALA A 114 17.14 -27.14 -6.45
N SER A 115 16.28 -27.32 -7.46
CA SER A 115 14.98 -26.67 -7.53
C SER A 115 14.08 -27.25 -6.44
N GLY A 116 13.89 -26.51 -5.36
CA GLY A 116 12.84 -26.78 -4.38
C GLY A 116 11.47 -26.59 -5.03
N ALA A 117 10.71 -27.68 -5.09
CA ALA A 117 9.31 -27.71 -5.49
C ALA A 117 8.46 -27.06 -4.37
N ASP A 118 8.36 -25.75 -4.43
CA ASP A 118 7.41 -24.95 -3.66
C ASP A 118 6.18 -24.78 -4.56
N THR A 119 5.00 -25.20 -4.08
CA THR A 119 3.71 -25.07 -4.77
C THR A 119 3.34 -23.58 -4.86
N ARG A 120 4.03 -22.88 -5.76
CA ARG A 120 3.88 -21.46 -6.06
C ARG A 120 2.74 -21.33 -7.06
N GLU A 121 1.70 -20.60 -6.69
CA GLU A 121 0.87 -19.96 -7.71
C GLU A 121 1.82 -19.18 -8.64
N PRO A 122 1.80 -19.46 -9.96
CA PRO A 122 2.82 -19.00 -10.88
C PRO A 122 2.94 -17.49 -10.76
N GLU A 123 4.14 -17.03 -10.40
CA GLU A 123 4.52 -15.66 -10.64
C GLU A 123 4.15 -15.34 -12.09
N PRO A 124 3.43 -14.24 -12.38
CA PRO A 124 3.18 -13.87 -13.75
C PRO A 124 4.55 -13.73 -14.40
N ALA A 125 4.88 -14.71 -15.25
CA ALA A 125 6.18 -14.78 -15.88
C ALA A 125 6.42 -13.41 -16.54
N PRO A 126 7.58 -12.78 -16.32
CA PRO A 126 7.90 -11.55 -17.02
C PRO A 126 7.68 -11.81 -18.50
N LEU A 127 6.89 -10.96 -19.16
CA LEU A 127 6.57 -11.10 -20.58
C LEU A 127 7.88 -11.28 -21.34
N ALA A 128 8.01 -12.42 -22.03
CA ALA A 128 9.24 -12.82 -22.70
C ALA A 128 9.78 -11.67 -23.57
N GLY A 129 11.00 -11.21 -23.28
CA GLY A 129 11.64 -10.12 -24.01
C GLY A 129 11.79 -8.79 -23.26
N CYS A 130 11.60 -8.72 -21.93
CA CYS A 130 11.84 -7.50 -21.14
C CYS A 130 12.91 -7.66 -20.04
N GLU A 131 13.71 -8.72 -20.07
CA GLU A 131 14.69 -9.08 -19.03
C GLU A 131 16.05 -8.33 -19.12
N ASP A 132 16.32 -7.57 -20.18
CA ASP A 132 17.69 -7.09 -20.48
C ASP A 132 18.21 -5.90 -19.64
N ALA A 133 17.48 -5.40 -18.63
CA ALA A 133 18.01 -4.29 -17.83
C ALA A 133 18.52 -4.78 -16.48
N GLU A 134 19.81 -4.57 -16.26
CA GLU A 134 20.57 -4.93 -15.07
C GLU A 134 19.82 -4.56 -13.78
N TYR A 135 19.41 -5.59 -13.04
CA TYR A 135 18.71 -5.47 -11.77
C TYR A 135 19.70 -5.23 -10.64
N LYS A 136 19.52 -4.16 -9.88
CA LYS A 136 20.28 -3.94 -8.64
C LYS A 136 19.32 -4.02 -7.45
N SER A 137 19.45 -5.08 -6.67
CA SER A 137 18.88 -5.17 -5.32
C SER A 137 19.61 -4.19 -4.39
N GLY A 138 19.26 -2.90 -4.49
CA GLY A 138 19.93 -1.83 -3.76
C GLY A 138 19.48 -1.74 -2.30
N GLY A 139 20.25 -2.33 -1.38
CA GLY A 139 20.54 -1.85 -0.01
C GLY A 139 19.45 -1.75 1.05
N GLN A 140 18.21 -1.36 0.71
CA GLN A 140 17.10 -1.25 1.67
C GLN A 140 16.14 -2.41 1.49
N LYS A 141 15.86 -3.13 2.60
CA LYS A 141 14.93 -4.28 2.66
C LYS A 141 13.63 -3.98 1.90
N GLY A 142 13.47 -4.55 0.70
CA GLY A 142 12.24 -4.47 -0.11
C GLY A 142 12.18 -3.32 -1.14
N ALA A 143 13.22 -2.50 -1.26
CA ALA A 143 13.36 -1.55 -2.36
C ALA A 143 14.04 -2.22 -3.55
N VAL A 144 13.51 -1.95 -4.75
CA VAL A 144 14.06 -2.42 -6.02
C VAL A 144 14.40 -1.22 -6.87
N GLU A 145 15.60 -1.18 -7.43
CA GLU A 145 16.05 -0.08 -8.26
C GLU A 145 16.31 -0.55 -9.69
N ARG A 146 15.85 0.24 -10.67
CA ARG A 146 16.14 0.02 -12.09
C ARG A 146 16.46 1.34 -12.79
N PHE A 147 17.49 1.33 -13.63
CA PHE A 147 17.85 2.47 -14.47
C PHE A 147 17.23 2.33 -15.86
N PHE A 148 16.63 3.41 -16.36
CA PHE A 148 16.07 3.50 -17.70
C PHE A 148 16.78 4.60 -18.48
N ALA A 149 17.25 4.26 -19.68
CA ALA A 149 17.90 5.19 -20.61
C ALA A 149 16.90 6.13 -21.33
N ALA A 150 16.01 6.75 -20.57
CA ALA A 150 14.98 7.66 -21.06
C ALA A 150 14.78 8.82 -20.08
N PRO A 151 14.32 9.99 -20.57
CA PRO A 151 14.01 11.13 -19.70
C PRO A 151 12.83 10.80 -18.77
N PRO A 152 12.78 11.38 -17.56
CA PRO A 152 11.84 10.95 -16.53
C PRO A 152 10.38 11.16 -16.90
N GLU A 153 10.08 12.11 -17.78
CA GLU A 153 8.74 12.37 -18.28
C GLU A 153 8.22 11.18 -19.11
N VAL A 154 9.09 10.57 -19.92
CA VAL A 154 8.76 9.38 -20.73
C VAL A 154 8.63 8.16 -19.82
N VAL A 155 9.57 7.98 -18.89
CA VAL A 155 9.55 6.89 -17.91
C VAL A 155 8.30 6.95 -17.01
N ARG A 156 7.88 8.15 -16.60
CA ARG A 156 6.67 8.34 -15.80
C ARG A 156 5.41 7.97 -16.58
N ARG A 157 5.30 8.36 -17.85
CA ARG A 157 4.17 7.93 -18.70
C ARG A 157 4.10 6.41 -18.82
N ALA A 158 5.24 5.77 -19.08
CA ALA A 158 5.33 4.31 -19.12
C ALA A 158 4.93 3.66 -17.78
N ALA A 159 5.30 4.27 -16.64
CA ALA A 159 4.87 3.84 -15.32
C ALA A 159 3.35 3.88 -15.13
N VAL A 160 2.71 4.99 -15.50
CA VAL A 160 1.24 5.12 -15.43
C VAL A 160 0.56 4.07 -16.30
N THR A 161 1.02 3.86 -17.53
CA THR A 161 0.48 2.84 -18.43
C THR A 161 0.69 1.42 -17.89
N ALA A 162 1.87 1.14 -17.34
CA ALA A 162 2.19 -0.15 -16.73
C ALA A 162 1.30 -0.45 -15.52
N LEU A 163 1.15 0.52 -14.61
CA LEU A 163 0.26 0.42 -13.45
C LEU A 163 -1.20 0.20 -13.87
N GLY A 164 -1.69 0.92 -14.87
CA GLY A 164 -3.04 0.69 -15.41
C GLY A 164 -3.22 -0.70 -16.02
N SER A 165 -2.20 -1.23 -16.69
CA SER A 165 -2.23 -2.59 -17.27
C SER A 165 -2.22 -3.70 -16.21
N LEU A 166 -1.72 -3.40 -15.02
CA LEU A 166 -1.62 -4.31 -13.89
C LEU A 166 -2.74 -4.11 -12.85
N ASP A 167 -3.80 -3.38 -13.23
CA ASP A 167 -4.95 -3.05 -12.37
C ASP A 167 -4.58 -2.33 -11.07
N PHE A 168 -3.59 -1.44 -11.10
CA PHE A 168 -3.29 -0.56 -9.97
C PHE A 168 -4.14 0.70 -10.00
N TYR A 169 -4.67 1.07 -8.84
CA TYR A 169 -5.29 2.37 -8.61
C TYR A 169 -4.23 3.38 -8.17
N ILE A 170 -4.07 4.46 -8.93
CA ILE A 170 -3.09 5.52 -8.63
C ILE A 170 -3.72 6.49 -7.63
N HIS A 171 -3.12 6.59 -6.44
CA HIS A 171 -3.55 7.52 -5.39
C HIS A 171 -2.90 8.89 -5.53
N LYS A 172 -1.62 8.89 -5.92
CA LYS A 172 -0.80 10.10 -6.05
C LYS A 172 0.10 9.94 -7.26
N ALA A 173 0.18 10.98 -8.08
CA ALA A 173 1.12 11.06 -9.19
C ALA A 173 1.73 12.46 -9.21
N SER A 174 2.96 12.58 -8.73
CA SER A 174 3.76 13.80 -8.83
C SER A 174 4.82 13.67 -9.92
N SER A 175 5.67 14.69 -10.07
CA SER A 175 6.75 14.69 -11.04
C SER A 175 7.84 13.66 -10.74
N ASN A 176 8.04 13.34 -9.45
CA ASN A 176 9.13 12.50 -8.93
C ASN A 176 8.65 11.28 -8.14
N GLU A 177 7.34 11.11 -7.93
CA GLU A 177 6.78 10.02 -7.14
C GLU A 177 5.42 9.58 -7.70
N ILE A 178 5.17 8.28 -7.79
CA ILE A 178 3.85 7.71 -8.04
C ILE A 178 3.55 6.72 -6.92
N GLU A 179 2.40 6.87 -6.30
CA GLU A 179 1.88 5.93 -5.33
C GLU A 179 0.60 5.29 -5.85
N ALA A 180 0.58 3.95 -5.87
CA ALA A 180 -0.53 3.18 -6.36
C ALA A 180 -0.80 1.95 -5.49
N SER A 181 -2.04 1.48 -5.43
CA SER A 181 -2.40 0.23 -4.75
C SER A 181 -3.04 -0.73 -5.73
N LYS A 182 -2.79 -2.03 -5.57
CA LYS A 182 -3.42 -3.03 -6.43
C LYS A 182 -4.94 -3.08 -6.19
N LYS A 183 -5.75 -3.04 -7.24
CA LYS A 183 -7.20 -3.21 -7.13
C LYS A 183 -7.52 -4.62 -6.66
N ARG A 184 -8.43 -4.74 -5.69
CA ARG A 184 -8.95 -6.07 -5.30
C ARG A 184 -9.83 -6.57 -6.44
N HIS A 185 -9.50 -7.72 -7.02
CA HIS A 185 -10.48 -8.42 -7.85
C HIS A 185 -11.60 -8.88 -6.90
N ALA A 186 -12.83 -8.41 -7.15
CA ALA A 186 -13.98 -8.52 -6.25
C ALA A 186 -14.52 -9.96 -6.03
N GLY A 187 -13.73 -10.99 -6.32
CA GLY A 187 -14.14 -12.40 -6.21
C GLY A 187 -13.17 -13.31 -5.44
N ALA A 188 -11.99 -12.83 -5.05
CA ALA A 188 -11.03 -13.61 -4.25
C ALA A 188 -11.06 -13.11 -2.79
N ILE A 189 -11.98 -13.66 -2.02
CA ILE A 189 -12.03 -13.49 -0.56
C ILE A 189 -10.69 -13.98 -0.02
N VAL A 190 -9.92 -13.09 0.62
CA VAL A 190 -8.57 -13.32 1.17
C VAL A 190 -7.39 -13.27 0.16
N GLY A 191 -7.40 -12.31 -0.76
CA GLY A 191 -6.18 -11.86 -1.46
C GLY A 191 -5.70 -10.50 -0.93
N ALA A 192 -4.41 -10.38 -0.58
CA ALA A 192 -3.68 -9.24 -0.01
C ALA A 192 -3.99 -7.82 -0.57
N GLY A 193 -5.19 -7.30 -0.37
CA GLY A 193 -5.66 -6.06 -0.97
C GLY A 193 -5.31 -4.79 -0.19
N GLY A 194 -4.08 -4.69 0.31
CA GLY A 194 -3.55 -3.51 1.02
C GLY A 194 -2.16 -3.10 0.56
N GLU A 195 -1.59 -3.79 -0.44
CA GLU A 195 -0.24 -3.53 -0.90
C GLU A 195 -0.20 -2.21 -1.69
N ARG A 196 0.64 -1.29 -1.21
CA ARG A 196 0.93 -0.01 -1.85
C ARG A 196 2.31 -0.08 -2.48
N VAL A 197 2.39 0.25 -3.77
CA VAL A 197 3.63 0.43 -4.50
C VAL A 197 3.91 1.93 -4.60
N ILE A 198 5.11 2.32 -4.22
CA ILE A 198 5.64 3.68 -4.34
C ILE A 198 6.80 3.62 -5.33
N LEU A 199 6.69 4.36 -6.43
CA LEU A 199 7.74 4.52 -7.43
C LEU A 199 8.33 5.92 -7.29
N THR A 200 9.62 6.03 -7.01
CA THR A 200 10.37 7.30 -6.99
C THR A 200 11.23 7.41 -8.24
N PHE A 201 11.17 8.55 -8.91
CA PHE A 201 11.90 8.84 -10.14
C PHE A 201 13.02 9.84 -9.86
N GLN A 202 14.26 9.47 -10.18
CA GLN A 202 15.43 10.32 -10.03
C GLN A 202 16.15 10.47 -11.36
N LYS A 203 16.44 11.71 -11.76
CA LYS A 203 17.33 11.99 -12.89
C LYS A 203 18.74 11.55 -12.49
N THR A 204 19.34 10.65 -13.26
CA THR A 204 20.70 10.18 -13.00
C THR A 204 21.45 9.97 -14.31
N GLU A 205 22.76 9.85 -14.22
CA GLU A 205 23.63 9.59 -15.36
C GLU A 205 24.47 8.35 -15.06
N ARG A 206 24.48 7.39 -15.97
CA ARG A 206 25.20 6.12 -15.82
C ARG A 206 26.07 5.91 -17.04
N GLY A 207 27.39 5.91 -16.86
CA GLY A 207 28.33 5.73 -17.97
C GLY A 207 28.22 6.80 -19.06
N GLY A 208 27.98 8.06 -18.69
CA GLY A 208 27.78 9.16 -19.66
C GLY A 208 26.40 9.17 -20.34
N GLN A 209 25.54 8.19 -20.05
CA GLN A 209 24.18 8.15 -20.56
C GLN A 209 23.21 8.76 -19.55
N ARG A 210 22.53 9.83 -19.95
CA ARG A 210 21.44 10.42 -19.18
C ARG A 210 20.25 9.47 -19.15
N GLY A 211 19.67 9.30 -17.97
CA GLY A 211 18.47 8.49 -17.81
C GLY A 211 17.76 8.76 -16.49
N THR A 212 16.86 7.83 -16.17
CA THR A 212 16.02 7.91 -14.97
C THR A 212 16.22 6.65 -14.15
N ARG A 213 16.66 6.83 -12.92
CA ARG A 213 16.65 5.78 -11.90
C ARG A 213 15.25 5.74 -11.29
N VAL A 214 14.63 4.57 -11.31
CA VAL A 214 13.34 4.31 -10.69
C VAL A 214 13.57 3.41 -9.51
N ILE A 215 13.14 3.86 -8.34
CA ILE A 215 13.20 3.11 -7.09
C ILE A 215 11.76 2.74 -6.76
N GLY A 216 11.44 1.46 -6.82
CA GLY A 216 10.14 0.95 -6.42
C GLY A 216 10.19 0.34 -5.02
N GLN A 217 9.21 0.68 -4.19
CA GLN A 217 9.04 0.11 -2.86
C GLN A 217 7.62 -0.41 -2.71
N THR A 218 7.48 -1.65 -2.26
CA THR A 218 6.17 -2.17 -1.85
C THR A 218 6.06 -2.03 -0.33
N LYS A 219 5.15 -1.16 0.14
CA LYS A 219 4.80 -1.08 1.56
C LYS A 219 3.88 -2.25 1.90
N LYS A 220 4.39 -3.18 2.72
CA LYS A 220 3.60 -4.28 3.29
C LYS A 220 2.82 -3.77 4.50
N SER A 221 1.56 -4.14 4.61
CA SER A 221 0.80 -3.97 5.85
C SER A 221 1.31 -4.98 6.88
N PHE A 222 1.49 -4.55 8.13
CA PHE A 222 2.25 -5.22 9.19
C PHE A 222 1.69 -6.58 9.66
N VAL A 223 0.56 -7.04 9.11
CA VAL A 223 -0.14 -8.24 9.58
C VAL A 223 0.22 -9.42 8.69
N GLY A 224 1.32 -10.11 9.02
CA GLY A 224 1.74 -11.38 8.40
C GLY A 224 3.04 -11.31 7.61
N HIS A 225 4.18 -11.50 8.28
CA HIS A 225 5.53 -11.43 7.69
C HIS A 225 5.96 -12.63 6.82
N LEU A 226 5.04 -13.51 6.42
CA LEU A 226 5.38 -14.71 5.66
C LEU A 226 5.19 -14.47 4.16
N ALA A 227 6.30 -14.44 3.42
CA ALA A 227 6.39 -14.70 1.98
C ALA A 227 5.55 -13.84 0.99
N GLN A 228 5.12 -12.64 1.36
CA GLN A 228 4.39 -11.77 0.42
C GLN A 228 5.30 -11.32 -0.76
N LYS A 229 4.93 -11.72 -1.99
CA LYS A 229 5.62 -11.33 -3.24
C LYS A 229 5.53 -9.82 -3.45
N THR A 230 6.63 -9.19 -3.83
CA THR A 230 6.63 -7.75 -4.11
C THR A 230 6.23 -7.49 -5.56
N TRP A 231 5.17 -6.71 -5.78
CA TRP A 231 4.74 -6.31 -7.13
C TRP A 231 5.72 -5.37 -7.83
N THR A 232 6.68 -4.83 -7.10
CA THR A 232 7.65 -3.87 -7.64
C THR A 232 8.35 -4.39 -8.91
N ASP A 233 8.79 -5.64 -8.91
CA ASP A 233 9.54 -6.20 -10.04
C ASP A 233 8.67 -6.31 -11.30
N ALA A 234 7.45 -6.84 -11.16
CA ALA A 234 6.46 -6.92 -12.24
C ALA A 234 6.13 -5.54 -12.84
N VAL A 235 5.97 -4.51 -11.98
CA VAL A 235 5.72 -3.14 -12.42
C VAL A 235 6.92 -2.59 -13.21
N LEU A 236 8.15 -2.78 -12.72
CA LEU A 236 9.37 -2.32 -13.39
C LEU A 236 9.61 -3.05 -14.71
N ALA A 237 9.31 -4.34 -14.79
CA ALA A 237 9.36 -5.12 -16.02
C ALA A 237 8.36 -4.59 -17.05
N GLN A 238 7.09 -4.38 -16.65
CA GLN A 238 6.06 -3.84 -17.54
C GLN A 238 6.39 -2.42 -18.03
N MET A 239 6.99 -1.59 -17.17
CA MET A 239 7.53 -0.29 -17.57
C MET A 239 8.59 -0.40 -18.65
N ALA A 240 9.53 -1.34 -18.52
CA ALA A 240 10.56 -1.58 -19.54
C ALA A 240 9.93 -1.96 -20.89
N CYS A 241 8.92 -2.84 -20.88
CA CYS A 241 8.19 -3.20 -22.09
C CYS A 241 7.53 -1.97 -22.75
N LYS A 242 6.84 -1.12 -21.97
CA LYS A 242 6.17 0.08 -22.48
C LYS A 242 7.12 1.14 -23.02
N LEU A 243 8.32 1.25 -22.45
CA LEU A 243 9.37 2.14 -22.96
C LEU A 243 9.92 1.68 -24.31
N ARG A 244 10.11 0.36 -24.50
CA ARG A 244 10.54 -0.20 -25.79
C ARG A 244 9.49 0.01 -26.87
N GLU A 245 8.22 -0.14 -26.53
CA GLU A 245 7.09 0.09 -27.44
C GLU A 245 7.01 1.55 -27.90
N SER A 246 7.29 2.50 -27.00
CA SER A 246 7.24 3.95 -27.30
C SER A 246 8.44 4.48 -28.08
N GLY A 247 9.52 3.70 -28.18
CA GLY A 247 10.75 4.07 -28.88
C GLY A 247 10.88 3.48 -30.29
N ARG A 248 9.90 2.68 -30.72
CA ARG A 248 9.74 2.25 -32.12
C ARG A 248 8.89 3.25 -32.88
#